data_AF-A0A962VHP3-F1
#
_entry.id   AF-A0A962VHP3-F1
#
_cell.length_a   1.000
_cell.length_b   1.000
_cell.length_c   1.000
_cell.angle_alpha   90.00
_cell.angle_beta   90.00
_cell.angle_gamma   90.00
#
_symmetry.space_group_name_H-M   'P 1'
#
loop_
_entity.id
_entity.type
_entity.pdbx_description
1 polymer ?
#
loop_
_entity_poly.entity_id
_entity_poly.type
_entity_poly.pdbx_seq_one_letter_code
_entity_poly.pdbx_strand_id
1 'polypeptide(L)' 'MRIVLLGAPGSGKGTQAEKIVQKFQIPHISTGDLLRAEVAAGTELGKRADVIM' A
#
# COMPACT_ATOMS: atom_id res chain seq x y z
N MET A 1 -1.25 -4.95 -16.51
CA MET A 1 -0.21 -5.74 -15.81
C MET A 1 -0.53 -5.75 -14.32
N ARG A 2 -0.33 -6.85 -13.60
CA ARG A 2 -0.59 -6.96 -12.14
C ARG A 2 0.66 -7.54 -11.47
N ILE A 3 1.24 -6.81 -10.52
CA ILE A 3 2.53 -7.13 -9.90
C ILE A 3 2.37 -7.10 -8.38
N VAL A 4 2.97 -8.07 -7.70
CA VAL A 4 3.20 -8.04 -6.25
C VAL A 4 4.69 -7.86 -6.02
N LEU A 5 5.07 -6.84 -5.24
CA LEU A 5 6.48 -6.55 -4.93
C LEU A 5 6.83 -6.98 -3.51
N LEU A 6 7.64 -8.02 -3.39
CA LEU A 6 8.06 -8.64 -2.13
C LEU A 6 9.53 -8.30 -1.81
N GLY A 7 9.88 -8.28 -0.52
CA GLY A 7 11.22 -7.95 -0.05
C GLY A 7 11.25 -7.49 1.41
N ALA A 8 12.41 -7.60 2.05
CA ALA A 8 12.59 -7.22 3.46
C ALA A 8 12.37 -5.71 3.71
N PRO A 9 12.11 -5.29 4.97
CA PRO A 9 12.17 -3.88 5.34
C PRO A 9 13.53 -3.27 4.92
N GLY A 10 13.52 -2.06 4.35
CA GLY A 10 14.74 -1.41 3.86
C GLY A 10 15.28 -1.93 2.51
N SER A 11 14.70 -2.96 1.90
CA SER A 11 15.21 -3.54 0.64
C SER A 11 14.98 -2.69 -0.64
N GLY A 12 14.50 -1.45 -0.51
CA GLY A 12 14.27 -0.55 -1.64
C GLY A 12 13.01 -0.81 -2.47
N LYS A 13 12.03 -1.57 -1.96
CA LYS A 13 10.76 -1.85 -2.69
C LYS A 13 10.04 -0.58 -3.15
N GLY A 14 9.94 0.44 -2.30
CA GLY A 14 9.26 1.70 -2.64
C GLY A 14 9.88 2.36 -3.86
N THR A 15 11.22 2.48 -3.88
CA THR A 15 11.96 3.04 -5.02
C THR A 15 11.75 2.25 -6.31
N GLN A 16 11.64 0.93 -6.23
CA GLN A 16 11.36 0.11 -7.42
C GLN A 16 9.89 0.22 -7.86
N ALA A 17 8.94 0.28 -6.91
CA ALA A 17 7.53 0.49 -7.20
C ALA A 17 7.30 1.82 -7.93
N GLU A 18 7.94 2.91 -7.50
CA GLU A 18 7.86 4.22 -8.17
C GLU A 18 8.33 4.15 -9.63
N LYS A 19 9.45 3.48 -9.90
CA LYS A 19 9.96 3.29 -11.27
C LYS A 19 9.01 2.47 -12.13
N ILE A 20 8.40 1.42 -11.56
CA ILE A 20 7.42 0.57 -12.26
C ILE A 20 6.16 1.38 -12.60
N VAL A 21 5.64 2.14 -11.64
CA VAL A 21 4.48 3.03 -11.83
C VAL A 21 4.73 4.01 -12.96
N GLN A 22 5.89 4.70 -12.94
CA GLN A 22 6.25 5.66 -13.99
C GLN A 22 6.42 5.00 -15.36
N LYS A 23 7.07 3.83 -15.42
CA LYS A 23 7.33 3.16 -16.70
C LYS A 23 6.07 2.59 -17.35
N PHE A 24 5.17 2.02 -16.53
CA PHE A 24 4.01 1.27 -17.03
C PHE A 24 2.68 2.01 -16.84
N GLN A 25 2.70 3.20 -16.24
CA GLN A 25 1.53 4.04 -16.00
C GLN A 25 0.42 3.27 -15.25
N ILE A 26 0.81 2.51 -14.22
CA ILE A 26 -0.08 1.74 -13.37
C ILE A 26 -0.15 2.32 -11.95
N PRO A 27 -1.29 2.22 -11.25
CA PRO A 27 -1.38 2.73 -9.88
C PRO A 27 -0.52 1.91 -8.92
N HIS A 28 0.04 2.58 -7.91
CA HIS A 28 0.63 1.93 -6.75
C HIS A 28 -0.45 1.63 -5.73
N ILE A 29 -0.50 0.39 -5.23
CA ILE A 29 -1.41 -0.02 -4.16
C ILE A 29 -0.58 -0.54 -3.00
N SER A 30 -0.74 0.08 -1.84
CA SER A 30 -0.06 -0.24 -0.59
C SER A 30 -1.11 -0.57 0.47
N THR A 31 -1.03 -1.77 1.05
CA THR A 31 -1.99 -2.21 2.08
C THR A 31 -1.97 -1.29 3.30
N GLY A 32 -0.78 -0.79 3.69
CA GLY A 32 -0.64 0.12 4.82
C GLY A 32 -1.26 1.50 4.58
N ASP A 33 -1.20 2.02 3.34
CA ASP A 33 -1.86 3.29 2.99
C ASP A 33 -3.38 3.12 2.94
N LEU A 34 -3.87 2.05 2.31
CA LEU A 34 -5.29 1.75 2.26
C LEU A 34 -5.88 1.58 3.66
N LEU A 35 -5.23 0.82 4.53
CA LEU A 35 -5.73 0.55 5.86
C LEU A 35 -5.78 1.84 6.71
N ARG A 36 -4.74 2.68 6.63
CA ARG A 36 -4.74 4.00 7.30
C ARG A 36 -5.83 4.93 6.76
N ALA A 37 -6.09 4.91 5.45
CA ALA A 37 -7.16 5.71 4.86
C ALA A 37 -8.55 5.27 5.36
N GLU A 38 -8.80 3.97 5.45
CA GLU A 38 -10.07 3.42 5.99
C GLU A 38 -10.27 3.79 7.47
N VAL A 39 -9.21 3.70 8.29
CA VAL A 39 -9.24 4.13 9.70
C VAL A 39 -9.56 5.63 9.80
N ALA A 40 -8.86 6.47 9.04
CA ALA A 40 -9.09 7.91 9.05
C ALA A 40 -10.50 8.30 8.54
N ALA A 41 -11.06 7.53 7.62
CA ALA A 41 -12.41 7.72 7.11
C ALA A 41 -13.50 7.18 8.06
N GLY A 42 -13.14 6.50 9.14
CA GLY A 42 -14.08 5.97 10.13
C GLY A 42 -15.02 4.91 9.57
N THR A 43 -14.61 4.19 8.52
CA THR A 43 -15.43 3.13 7.91
C THR A 43 -15.58 1.94 8.86
N GLU A 44 -16.57 1.08 8.63
CA GLU A 44 -16.71 -0.16 9.41
C GLU A 44 -15.48 -1.06 9.32
N LEU A 45 -14.79 -1.06 8.16
CA LEU A 45 -13.53 -1.76 8.00
C LEU A 45 -12.41 -1.06 8.79
N GLY A 46 -12.33 0.28 8.71
CA GLY A 46 -11.38 1.09 9.45
C GLY A 46 -11.48 0.88 10.96
N LYS A 47 -12.69 0.93 11.52
CA LYS A 47 -12.93 0.67 12.95
C LYS A 47 -12.47 -0.72 13.40
N ARG A 48 -12.62 -1.74 12.56
CA ARG A 48 -12.12 -3.09 12.85
C ARG A 48 -10.59 -3.16 12.80
N ALA A 49 -9.98 -2.42 11.88
CA ALA A 49 -8.53 -2.36 11.73
C ALA A 49 -7.84 -1.56 12.84
N ASP A 50 -8.49 -0.52 13.36
CA ASP A 50 -7.96 0.35 14.41
C ASP A 50 -7.65 -0.41 15.72
N VAL A 51 -8.40 -1.48 16.01
CA VAL A 51 -8.21 -2.30 17.22
C VAL A 51 -6.87 -3.07 17.23
N ILE A 52 -6.26 -3.25 16.06
CA ILE A 52 -5.05 -4.09 15.86
C ILE A 52 -3.86 -3.32 15.29
N MET A 53 -3.99 -2.02 15.02
CA MET A 53 -2.92 -1.14 14.56
C MET A 53 -2.19 -0.48 15.73
#